data_AF-A0A6A6MGR2-F1
#
_entry.id   AF-A0A6A6MGR2-F1
#
_cell.length_a   1.000
_cell.length_b   1.000
_cell.length_c   1.000
_cell.angle_alpha   90.00
_cell.angle_beta   90.00
_cell.angle_gamma   90.00
#
_symmetry.space_group_name_H-M   'P 1'
#
loop_
_entity.id
_entity.type
_entity.pdbx_description
1 polymer ?
#
loop_
_entity_poly.entity_id
_entity_poly.type
_entity_poly.pdbx_seq_one_letter_code
_entity_poly.pdbx_strand_id
1 'polypeptide(L)'
;MASQFFPGDLAAEKDLEELVRLREQIEDLQRKLLEKDELLKSAEISKNQMNVVYTTLDELKHEAAEKDSIIKSTQLQLSDAKIKLADKQAALEKIQWEAMTSNRKAEKLQEDLDSLQGGISSFTMLFEGLANNDSTVYAEDYDVKPRYLDYLPDIDDIDHKEMQKMEEARRAYVIAVTAAKEKQDEESIAAAASARLRLQSIVFKSNSMNAGKDFNNGQVSQAS
;
A
#
# COMPACT_ATOMS: atom_id res chain seq x y z
N MET A 1 138.18 18.93 3.18
CA MET A 1 136.70 18.83 3.16
C MET A 1 136.33 17.74 2.17
N ALA A 2 136.02 16.54 2.65
CA ALA A 2 135.38 15.51 1.84
C ALA A 2 134.50 14.70 2.79
N SER A 3 133.20 14.96 2.75
CA SER A 3 132.19 14.29 3.55
C SER A 3 131.94 12.91 2.92
N GLN A 4 132.38 11.84 3.60
CA GLN A 4 132.05 10.46 3.24
C GLN A 4 130.69 10.12 3.84
N PHE A 5 129.65 10.20 3.02
CA PHE A 5 128.37 9.56 3.32
C PHE A 5 128.50 8.07 3.05
N PHE A 6 128.30 7.25 4.09
CA PHE A 6 128.28 5.80 3.99
C PHE A 6 126.93 5.32 3.42
N PRO A 7 126.91 4.43 2.41
CA PRO A 7 125.67 3.94 1.80
C PRO A 7 124.78 3.09 2.71
N GLY A 8 125.23 2.74 3.92
CA GLY A 8 124.46 2.00 4.92
C GLY A 8 123.48 2.85 5.76
N ASP A 9 123.77 4.15 5.95
CA ASP A 9 122.90 5.07 6.74
C ASP A 9 121.60 5.40 5.99
N LEU A 10 121.67 5.52 4.67
CA LEU A 10 120.53 5.80 3.79
C LEU A 10 119.52 4.64 3.70
N ALA A 11 119.93 3.40 3.99
CA ALA A 11 119.05 2.24 3.97
C ALA A 11 118.23 2.14 5.26
N ALA A 12 118.88 2.34 6.42
CA ALA A 12 118.22 2.33 7.72
C ALA A 12 117.23 3.48 7.90
N GLU A 13 117.54 4.67 7.36
CA GLU A 13 116.63 5.82 7.39
C GLU A 13 115.36 5.57 6.55
N LYS A 14 115.52 4.88 5.41
CA LYS A 14 114.41 4.48 4.54
C LYS A 14 113.48 3.45 5.20
N ASP A 15 114.06 2.47 5.89
CA ASP A 15 113.31 1.46 6.63
C ASP A 15 112.53 2.09 7.82
N LEU A 16 113.13 3.07 8.49
CA LEU A 16 112.49 3.79 9.60
C LEU A 16 111.29 4.61 9.11
N GLU A 17 111.42 5.25 7.95
CA GLU A 17 110.35 6.03 7.32
C GLU A 17 109.20 5.14 6.81
N GLU A 18 109.52 3.92 6.35
CA GLU A 18 108.51 2.90 6.02
C GLU A 18 107.76 2.41 7.27
N LEU A 19 108.47 2.17 8.39
CA LEU A 19 107.84 1.83 9.67
C LEU A 19 106.91 2.93 10.19
N VAL A 20 107.26 4.19 10.00
CA VAL A 20 106.39 5.33 10.35
C VAL A 20 105.13 5.34 9.48
N ARG A 21 105.25 5.16 8.16
CA ARG A 21 104.08 5.08 7.26
C ARG A 21 103.16 3.91 7.59
N LEU A 22 103.73 2.73 7.88
CA LEU A 22 102.94 1.56 8.27
C LEU A 22 102.21 1.79 9.60
N ARG A 23 102.84 2.46 10.57
CA ARG A 23 102.20 2.84 11.83
C ARG A 23 101.01 3.78 11.59
N GLU A 24 101.19 4.82 10.78
CA GLU A 24 100.10 5.75 10.43
C GLU A 24 98.93 5.02 9.74
N GLN A 25 99.22 4.07 8.84
CA GLN A 25 98.18 3.25 8.21
C GLN A 25 97.43 2.38 9.22
N ILE A 26 98.14 1.77 10.17
CA ILE A 26 97.51 0.96 11.23
C ILE A 26 96.58 1.83 12.07
N GLU A 27 97.02 3.03 12.46
CA GLU A 27 96.21 3.97 13.25
C GLU A 27 94.98 4.46 12.48
N ASP A 28 95.09 4.74 11.18
CA ASP A 28 93.95 5.11 10.33
C ASP A 28 92.97 3.94 10.14
N LEU A 29 93.47 2.73 9.95
CA LEU A 29 92.64 1.52 9.86
C LEU A 29 91.90 1.24 11.17
N GLN A 30 92.56 1.39 12.31
CA GLN A 30 91.93 1.25 13.62
C GLN A 30 90.81 2.28 13.83
N ARG A 31 91.03 3.54 13.43
CA ARG A 31 90.01 4.59 13.50
C ARG A 31 88.79 4.26 12.63
N LYS A 32 89.04 3.84 11.38
CA LYS A 32 87.97 3.41 10.45
C LYS A 32 87.20 2.19 10.96
N LEU A 33 87.87 1.28 11.65
CA LEU A 33 87.22 0.12 12.27
C LEU A 33 86.23 0.57 13.35
N LEU A 34 86.66 1.46 14.25
CA LEU A 34 85.79 1.99 15.32
C LEU A 34 84.58 2.76 14.77
N GLU A 35 84.78 3.57 13.73
CA GLU A 35 83.66 4.27 13.07
C GLU A 35 82.66 3.28 12.47
N LYS A 36 83.14 2.21 11.81
CA LYS A 36 82.27 1.16 11.26
C LYS A 36 81.53 0.38 12.34
N ASP A 37 82.15 0.11 13.48
CA ASP A 37 81.49 -0.57 14.61
C ASP A 37 80.35 0.27 15.18
N GLU A 38 80.53 1.59 15.31
CA GLU A 38 79.46 2.49 15.76
C GLU A 38 78.32 2.62 14.73
N LEU A 39 78.65 2.66 13.43
CA LEU A 39 77.64 2.59 12.36
C LEU A 39 76.87 1.26 12.40
N LEU A 40 77.57 0.14 12.67
CA LEU A 40 76.94 -1.18 12.79
C LEU A 40 75.95 -1.23 13.95
N LYS A 41 76.34 -0.72 15.14
CA LYS A 41 75.43 -0.61 16.30
C LYS A 41 74.20 0.24 15.97
N SER A 42 74.41 1.37 15.29
CA SER A 42 73.32 2.27 14.88
C SER A 42 72.38 1.59 13.90
N ALA A 43 72.91 0.84 12.93
CA ALA A 43 72.12 0.07 11.97
C ALA A 43 71.31 -1.05 12.65
N GLU A 44 71.88 -1.71 13.66
CA GLU A 44 71.18 -2.75 14.42
C GLU A 44 70.02 -2.18 15.26
N ILE A 45 70.23 -1.03 15.90
CA ILE A 45 69.14 -0.31 16.59
C ILE A 45 68.03 0.08 15.61
N SER A 46 68.40 0.63 14.44
CA SER A 46 67.45 1.00 13.39
C SER A 46 66.65 -0.21 12.88
N LYS A 47 67.32 -1.35 12.67
CA LYS A 47 66.66 -2.61 12.30
C LYS A 47 65.65 -3.06 13.36
N ASN A 48 65.99 -2.99 14.64
CA ASN A 48 65.09 -3.35 15.73
C ASN A 48 63.87 -2.42 15.78
N GLN A 49 64.06 -1.11 15.60
CA GLN A 49 62.95 -0.16 15.47
C GLN A 49 62.07 -0.48 14.27
N MET A 50 62.67 -0.83 13.13
CA MET A 50 61.93 -1.22 11.93
C MET A 50 61.07 -2.46 12.16
N ASN A 51 61.57 -3.47 12.88
CA ASN A 51 60.78 -4.65 13.26
C ASN A 51 59.55 -4.28 14.12
N VAL A 52 59.70 -3.37 15.09
CA VAL A 52 58.57 -2.87 15.89
C VAL A 52 57.55 -2.12 15.03
N VAL A 53 58.01 -1.35 14.05
CA VAL A 53 57.11 -0.69 13.08
C VAL A 53 56.36 -1.71 12.23
N TYR A 54 57.00 -2.81 11.82
CA TYR A 54 56.33 -3.86 11.07
C TYR A 54 55.25 -4.57 11.89
N THR A 55 55.50 -4.88 13.15
CA THR A 55 54.49 -5.52 14.01
C THR A 55 53.30 -4.60 14.26
N THR A 56 53.55 -3.33 14.55
CA THR A 56 52.46 -2.35 14.76
C THR A 56 51.66 -2.09 13.47
N LEU A 57 52.30 -2.12 12.31
CA LEU A 57 51.62 -2.02 11.02
C LEU A 57 50.71 -3.21 10.74
N ASP A 58 51.13 -4.43 11.11
CA ASP A 58 50.33 -5.63 10.92
C ASP A 58 49.11 -5.65 11.84
N GLU A 59 49.29 -5.27 13.11
CA GLU A 59 48.20 -5.07 14.07
C GLU A 59 47.18 -4.04 13.58
N LEU A 60 47.66 -2.88 13.09
CA LEU A 60 46.78 -1.84 12.53
C LEU A 60 46.01 -2.32 11.30
N LYS A 61 46.62 -3.14 10.44
CA LYS A 61 45.92 -3.75 9.30
C LYS A 61 44.81 -4.69 9.75
N HIS A 62 45.08 -5.51 10.77
CA HIS A 62 44.07 -6.40 11.33
C HIS A 62 42.90 -5.60 11.93
N GLU A 63 43.20 -4.59 12.75
CA GLU A 63 42.17 -3.73 13.36
C GLU A 63 41.33 -2.99 12.30
N ALA A 64 41.97 -2.50 11.22
CA ALA A 64 41.27 -1.88 10.11
C ALA A 64 40.29 -2.86 9.43
N ALA A 65 40.72 -4.10 9.19
CA ALA A 65 39.87 -5.13 8.59
C ALA A 65 38.68 -5.51 9.49
N GLU A 66 38.89 -5.59 10.81
CA GLU A 66 37.82 -5.85 11.78
C GLU A 66 36.81 -4.70 11.81
N LYS A 67 37.27 -3.46 11.88
CA LYS A 67 36.39 -2.27 11.84
C LYS A 67 35.58 -2.22 10.55
N ASP A 68 36.20 -2.50 9.40
CA ASP A 68 35.49 -2.59 8.12
C ASP A 68 34.40 -3.66 8.12
N SER A 69 34.67 -4.82 8.76
CA SER A 69 33.67 -5.88 8.93
C SER A 69 32.48 -5.42 9.78
N ILE A 70 32.75 -4.75 10.91
CA ILE A 70 31.71 -4.19 11.79
C ILE A 70 30.89 -3.14 11.07
N ILE A 71 31.52 -2.24 10.29
CA ILE A 71 30.82 -1.22 9.50
C ILE A 71 29.86 -1.90 8.51
N LYS A 72 30.33 -2.89 7.76
CA LYS A 72 29.49 -3.64 6.79
C LYS A 72 28.31 -4.33 7.49
N SER A 73 28.56 -4.99 8.63
CA SER A 73 27.50 -5.65 9.41
C SER A 73 26.45 -4.64 9.91
N THR A 74 26.90 -3.50 10.45
CA THR A 74 26.02 -2.45 10.97
C THR A 74 25.19 -1.81 9.84
N GLN A 75 25.80 -1.58 8.67
CA GLN A 75 25.08 -1.08 7.49
C GLN A 75 24.00 -2.06 7.03
N LEU A 76 24.27 -3.36 7.04
CA LEU A 76 23.29 -4.39 6.71
C LEU A 76 22.12 -4.38 7.69
N GLN A 77 22.40 -4.33 8.99
CA GLN A 77 21.37 -4.24 10.04
C GLN A 77 20.51 -2.97 9.90
N LEU A 78 21.14 -1.83 9.59
CA LEU A 78 20.43 -0.58 9.35
C LEU A 78 19.50 -0.68 8.13
N SER A 79 19.95 -1.33 7.05
CA SER A 79 19.13 -1.57 5.87
C SER A 79 17.92 -2.46 6.18
N ASP A 80 18.11 -3.55 6.91
CA ASP A 80 17.01 -4.43 7.34
C ASP A 80 16.00 -3.70 8.22
N ALA A 81 16.48 -2.90 9.18
CA ALA A 81 15.62 -2.07 10.03
C ALA A 81 14.82 -1.05 9.21
N LYS A 82 15.41 -0.46 8.16
CA LYS A 82 14.73 0.48 7.27
C LYS A 82 13.61 -0.19 6.47
N ILE A 83 13.83 -1.41 5.98
CA ILE A 83 12.80 -2.20 5.28
C ILE A 83 11.64 -2.51 6.23
N LYS A 84 11.93 -3.04 7.42
CA LYS A 84 10.91 -3.34 8.44
C LYS A 84 10.11 -2.10 8.85
N LEU A 85 10.74 -0.93 8.90
CA LEU A 85 10.06 0.32 9.20
C LEU A 85 9.10 0.72 8.08
N ALA A 86 9.52 0.59 6.81
CA ALA A 86 8.66 0.84 5.66
C ALA A 86 7.45 -0.10 5.63
N ASP A 87 7.65 -1.40 5.91
CA ASP A 87 6.56 -2.37 5.99
C ASP A 87 5.54 -2.02 7.08
N LYS A 88 6.02 -1.60 8.26
CA LYS A 88 5.17 -1.13 9.35
C LYS A 88 4.39 0.14 8.98
N GLN A 89 5.03 1.08 8.28
CA GLN A 89 4.38 2.29 7.80
C GLN A 89 3.26 1.97 6.80
N ALA A 90 3.52 1.07 5.83
CA ALA A 90 2.52 0.64 4.87
C ALA A 90 1.34 -0.08 5.56
N ALA A 91 1.61 -0.92 6.56
CA ALA A 91 0.57 -1.58 7.34
C ALA A 91 -0.29 -0.59 8.13
N LEU A 92 0.33 0.44 8.72
CA LEU A 92 -0.36 1.50 9.43
C LEU A 92 -1.29 2.28 8.49
N GLU A 93 -0.79 2.72 7.33
CA GLU A 93 -1.58 3.46 6.33
C GLU A 93 -2.78 2.64 5.83
N LYS A 94 -2.58 1.33 5.62
CA LYS A 94 -3.66 0.41 5.26
C LYS A 94 -4.74 0.35 6.35
N ILE A 95 -4.35 0.14 7.61
CA ILE A 95 -5.30 0.10 8.74
C ILE A 95 -6.03 1.43 8.88
N GLN A 96 -5.33 2.56 8.74
CA GLN A 96 -5.94 3.88 8.81
C GLN A 96 -6.97 4.08 7.69
N TRP A 97 -6.65 3.67 6.47
CA TRP A 97 -7.58 3.75 5.35
C TRP A 97 -8.80 2.83 5.55
N GLU A 98 -8.59 1.61 6.04
CA GLU A 98 -9.67 0.68 6.39
C GLU A 98 -10.57 1.25 7.50
N ALA A 99 -9.99 1.87 8.53
CA ALA A 99 -10.74 2.53 9.59
C ALA A 99 -11.56 3.71 9.07
N MET A 100 -10.96 4.59 8.26
CA MET A 100 -11.66 5.75 7.67
C MET A 100 -12.81 5.33 6.75
N THR A 101 -12.59 4.32 5.91
CA THR A 101 -13.62 3.81 5.00
C THR A 101 -14.72 3.05 5.75
N SER A 102 -14.38 2.32 6.81
CA SER A 102 -15.35 1.67 7.69
C SER A 102 -16.20 2.70 8.44
N ASN A 103 -15.58 3.71 9.03
CA ASN A 103 -16.27 4.77 9.75
C ASN A 103 -17.27 5.51 8.84
N ARG A 104 -16.87 5.83 7.62
CA ARG A 104 -17.77 6.45 6.63
C ARG A 104 -18.98 5.57 6.27
N LYS A 105 -18.81 4.25 6.22
CA LYS A 105 -19.94 3.31 6.01
C LYS A 105 -20.87 3.30 7.21
N ALA A 106 -20.32 3.33 8.43
CA ALA A 106 -21.10 3.41 9.66
C ALA A 106 -21.89 4.72 9.76
N GLU A 107 -21.28 5.86 9.42
CA GLU A 107 -21.95 7.16 9.34
C GLU A 107 -23.15 7.12 8.38
N LYS A 108 -22.97 6.53 7.19
CA LYS A 108 -24.06 6.37 6.22
C LYS A 108 -25.20 5.50 6.77
N LEU A 109 -24.87 4.37 7.39
CA LEU A 109 -25.87 3.49 8.00
C LEU A 109 -26.64 4.19 9.13
N GLN A 110 -25.97 5.06 9.90
CA GLN A 110 -26.62 5.87 10.93
C GLN A 110 -27.61 6.86 10.31
N GLU A 111 -27.22 7.56 9.24
CA GLU A 111 -28.11 8.47 8.50
C GLU A 111 -29.35 7.74 7.94
N ASP A 112 -29.14 6.56 7.34
CA ASP A 112 -30.23 5.73 6.82
C ASP A 112 -31.19 5.28 7.95
N LEU A 113 -30.65 4.94 9.13
CA LEU A 113 -31.43 4.54 10.30
C LEU A 113 -32.25 5.71 10.86
N ASP A 114 -31.65 6.89 10.99
CA ASP A 114 -32.32 8.10 11.46
C ASP A 114 -33.47 8.51 10.50
N SER A 115 -33.23 8.37 9.19
CA SER A 115 -34.25 8.60 8.15
C SER A 115 -35.43 7.61 8.29
N LEU A 116 -35.14 6.32 8.43
CA LEU A 116 -36.16 5.29 8.61
C LEU A 116 -36.95 5.50 9.90
N GLN A 117 -36.29 5.85 11.00
CA GLN A 117 -36.94 6.16 12.27
C GLN A 117 -37.92 7.33 12.11
N GLY A 118 -37.51 8.41 11.45
CA GLY A 118 -38.40 9.53 11.14
C GLY A 118 -39.60 9.12 10.26
N GLY A 119 -39.37 8.23 9.30
CA GLY A 119 -40.43 7.62 8.47
C GLY A 119 -41.42 6.80 9.30
N ILE A 120 -40.94 5.95 10.21
CA ILE A 120 -41.77 5.16 11.13
C ILE A 120 -42.57 6.09 12.04
N SER A 121 -41.95 7.11 12.64
CA SER A 121 -42.67 8.09 13.48
C SER A 121 -43.78 8.80 12.72
N SER A 122 -43.52 9.20 11.47
CA SER A 122 -44.52 9.82 10.60
C SER A 122 -45.70 8.87 10.32
N PHE A 123 -45.39 7.61 10.02
CA PHE A 123 -46.41 6.58 9.78
C PHE A 123 -47.24 6.29 11.03
N THR A 124 -46.60 6.12 12.19
CA THR A 124 -47.27 5.91 13.48
C THR A 124 -48.24 7.04 13.80
N MET A 125 -47.84 8.29 13.59
CA MET A 125 -48.72 9.45 13.83
C MET A 125 -49.96 9.44 12.92
N LEU A 126 -49.83 8.97 11.68
CA LEU A 126 -50.97 8.78 10.79
C LEU A 126 -51.93 7.69 11.30
N PHE A 127 -51.42 6.53 11.75
CA PHE A 127 -52.27 5.48 12.32
C PHE A 127 -52.94 5.91 13.63
N GLU A 128 -52.23 6.61 14.50
CA GLU A 128 -52.81 7.13 15.73
C GLU A 128 -53.91 8.15 15.43
N GLY A 129 -53.68 9.06 14.48
CA GLY A 129 -54.71 9.97 13.99
C GLY A 129 -55.93 9.23 13.42
N LEU A 130 -55.73 8.19 12.63
CA LEU A 130 -56.82 7.37 12.08
C LEU A 130 -57.58 6.58 13.17
N ALA A 131 -56.87 5.95 14.11
CA ALA A 131 -57.48 5.16 15.19
C ALA A 131 -58.30 6.02 16.16
N ASN A 132 -57.93 7.30 16.34
CA ASN A 132 -58.65 8.24 17.20
C ASN A 132 -59.92 8.82 16.56
N ASN A 133 -60.19 8.55 15.27
CA ASN A 133 -61.39 9.04 14.57
C ASN A 133 -62.65 8.15 14.78
N ASP A 134 -62.56 7.05 15.53
CA ASP A 134 -63.69 6.14 15.78
C ASP A 134 -64.55 6.48 17.03
N SER A 135 -64.63 7.76 17.42
CA SER A 135 -65.59 8.18 18.44
C SER A 135 -66.08 9.62 18.25
N THR A 136 -66.71 9.89 17.10
CA THR A 136 -67.75 10.93 17.07
C THR A 136 -69.04 10.35 16.53
N VAL A 137 -69.93 10.01 17.46
CA VAL A 137 -71.36 9.90 17.23
C VAL A 137 -71.84 11.28 16.78
N TYR A 138 -71.85 11.52 15.48
CA TYR A 138 -72.74 12.50 14.84
C TYR A 138 -73.56 11.76 13.81
N ALA A 139 -74.72 11.33 14.27
CA ALA A 139 -75.80 10.84 13.43
C ALA A 139 -76.33 12.02 12.61
N GLU A 140 -75.79 12.22 11.41
CA GLU A 140 -76.47 12.96 10.36
C GLU A 140 -76.60 12.06 9.13
N ASP A 141 -77.86 11.82 8.82
CA ASP A 141 -78.43 11.04 7.74
C ASP A 141 -78.02 11.60 6.38
N TYR A 142 -76.78 11.31 5.97
CA TYR A 142 -76.40 11.41 4.58
C TYR A 142 -76.48 10.02 3.96
N ASP A 143 -77.51 9.81 3.15
CA ASP A 143 -77.59 8.73 2.15
C ASP A 143 -76.51 8.97 1.07
N VAL A 144 -75.24 8.92 1.49
CA VAL A 144 -74.12 8.67 0.57
C VAL A 144 -74.18 7.19 0.31
N LYS A 145 -74.95 6.82 -0.71
CA LYS A 145 -74.89 5.50 -1.33
C LYS A 145 -73.40 5.15 -1.46
N PRO A 146 -72.91 4.10 -0.76
CA PRO A 146 -71.52 3.73 -0.83
C PRO A 146 -71.18 3.58 -2.30
N ARG A 147 -70.20 4.35 -2.79
CA ARG A 147 -69.57 3.96 -4.06
C ARG A 147 -68.84 2.68 -3.72
N TYR A 148 -69.55 1.57 -3.88
CA TYR A 148 -68.99 0.23 -3.86
C TYR A 148 -67.73 0.28 -4.71
N LEU A 149 -66.60 0.05 -4.04
CA LEU A 149 -65.29 -0.09 -4.66
C LEU A 149 -65.19 -1.47 -5.35
N ASP A 150 -66.29 -1.96 -5.91
CA ASP A 150 -66.45 -3.31 -6.50
C ASP A 150 -65.80 -3.42 -7.89
N TYR A 151 -64.89 -2.49 -8.23
CA TYR A 151 -64.15 -2.50 -9.49
C TYR A 151 -62.66 -2.21 -9.29
N LEU A 152 -62.07 -2.66 -8.18
CA LEU A 152 -60.67 -3.06 -8.25
C LEU A 152 -60.64 -4.43 -8.93
N PRO A 153 -59.96 -4.59 -10.09
CA PRO A 153 -59.83 -5.88 -10.73
C PRO A 153 -59.25 -6.87 -9.71
N ASP A 154 -59.97 -7.97 -9.51
CA ASP A 154 -59.53 -9.05 -8.65
C ASP A 154 -58.17 -9.54 -9.16
N ILE A 155 -57.13 -9.38 -8.34
CA ILE A 155 -55.74 -9.68 -8.73
C ILE A 155 -55.55 -11.20 -8.93
N ASP A 156 -56.50 -11.99 -8.42
CA ASP A 156 -56.49 -13.45 -8.44
C ASP A 156 -56.82 -14.09 -9.80
N ASP A 157 -57.27 -13.34 -10.83
CA ASP A 157 -57.54 -13.88 -12.20
C ASP A 157 -56.46 -13.50 -13.25
N ILE A 158 -55.29 -12.97 -12.83
CA ILE A 158 -54.16 -12.73 -13.76
C ILE A 158 -53.41 -14.05 -14.00
N ASP A 159 -53.45 -14.56 -15.24
CA ASP A 159 -52.69 -15.76 -15.65
C ASP A 159 -51.21 -15.62 -15.25
N HIS A 160 -50.63 -16.64 -14.62
CA HIS A 160 -49.24 -16.66 -14.17
C HIS A 160 -48.27 -16.30 -15.31
N LYS A 161 -48.61 -16.68 -16.55
CA LYS A 161 -47.83 -16.33 -17.74
C LYS A 161 -47.90 -14.84 -18.10
N GLU A 162 -49.04 -14.19 -17.87
CA GLU A 162 -49.22 -12.75 -18.06
C GLU A 162 -48.49 -11.96 -16.97
N MET A 163 -48.54 -12.44 -15.72
CA MET A 163 -47.76 -11.89 -14.61
C MET A 163 -46.25 -11.94 -14.89
N GLN A 164 -45.75 -13.08 -15.39
CA GLN A 164 -44.34 -13.22 -15.78
C GLN A 164 -43.97 -12.23 -16.90
N LYS A 165 -44.82 -12.11 -17.93
CA LYS A 165 -44.59 -11.20 -19.05
C LYS A 165 -44.55 -9.73 -18.63
N MET A 166 -45.39 -9.34 -17.66
CA MET A 166 -45.39 -8.00 -17.08
C MET A 166 -44.10 -7.73 -16.31
N GLU A 167 -43.64 -8.68 -15.50
CA GLU A 167 -42.39 -8.54 -14.73
C GLU A 167 -41.15 -8.49 -15.65
N GLU A 168 -41.11 -9.28 -16.71
CA GLU A 168 -40.04 -9.22 -17.73
C GLU A 168 -39.99 -7.85 -18.42
N ALA A 169 -41.16 -7.31 -18.82
CA ALA A 169 -41.24 -5.98 -19.42
C ALA A 169 -40.82 -4.87 -18.44
N ARG A 170 -41.17 -5.00 -17.15
CA ARG A 170 -40.75 -4.08 -16.10
C ARG A 170 -39.22 -4.09 -15.92
N ARG A 171 -38.61 -5.28 -15.88
CA ARG A 171 -37.15 -5.43 -15.79
C ARG A 171 -36.45 -4.83 -16.99
N ALA A 172 -36.94 -5.10 -18.21
CA ALA A 172 -36.39 -4.54 -19.43
C ALA A 172 -36.44 -3.00 -19.45
N TYR A 173 -37.54 -2.40 -18.96
CA TYR A 173 -37.64 -0.95 -18.82
C TYR A 173 -36.63 -0.39 -17.81
N VAL A 174 -36.46 -1.01 -16.65
CA VAL A 174 -35.49 -0.58 -15.64
C VAL A 174 -34.05 -0.65 -16.18
N ILE A 175 -33.71 -1.71 -16.92
CA ILE A 175 -32.40 -1.87 -17.56
C ILE A 175 -32.19 -0.76 -18.60
N ALA A 176 -33.18 -0.52 -19.47
CA ALA A 176 -33.09 0.51 -20.51
C ALA A 176 -32.99 1.93 -19.92
N VAL A 177 -33.72 2.22 -18.84
CA VAL A 177 -33.62 3.51 -18.12
C VAL A 177 -32.24 3.68 -17.47
N THR A 178 -31.67 2.61 -16.93
CA THR A 178 -30.33 2.65 -16.35
C THR A 178 -29.29 2.92 -17.44
N ALA A 179 -29.38 2.23 -18.58
CA ALA A 179 -28.51 2.44 -19.72
C ALA A 179 -28.64 3.85 -20.31
N ALA A 180 -29.86 4.40 -20.41
CA ALA A 180 -30.09 5.77 -20.86
C ALA A 180 -29.49 6.81 -19.91
N LYS A 181 -29.54 6.55 -18.59
CA LYS A 181 -28.91 7.43 -17.58
C LYS A 181 -27.39 7.41 -17.67
N GLU A 182 -26.79 6.27 -18.00
CA GLU A 182 -25.35 6.09 -18.09
C GLU A 182 -24.77 6.66 -19.40
N LYS A 183 -25.39 6.37 -20.54
CA LYS A 183 -24.86 6.73 -21.87
C LYS A 183 -25.36 8.06 -22.40
N GLN A 184 -26.57 8.48 -22.01
CA GLN A 184 -27.21 9.74 -22.43
C GLN A 184 -27.25 9.98 -23.95
N ASP A 185 -27.22 8.91 -24.74
CA ASP A 185 -27.33 8.93 -26.19
C ASP A 185 -28.78 8.72 -26.65
N GLU A 186 -29.10 9.25 -27.83
CA GLU A 186 -30.44 9.22 -28.41
C GLU A 186 -30.97 7.79 -28.57
N GLU A 187 -30.08 6.83 -28.89
CA GLU A 187 -30.43 5.42 -29.04
C GLU A 187 -30.88 4.79 -27.71
N SER A 188 -30.18 5.07 -26.60
CA SER A 188 -30.58 4.54 -25.28
C SER A 188 -31.85 5.22 -24.76
N ILE A 189 -32.05 6.51 -25.04
CA ILE A 189 -33.29 7.22 -24.70
C ILE A 189 -34.48 6.64 -25.48
N ALA A 190 -34.32 6.41 -26.78
CA ALA A 190 -35.33 5.77 -27.62
C ALA A 190 -35.64 4.34 -27.14
N ALA A 191 -34.62 3.58 -26.74
CA ALA A 191 -34.80 2.25 -26.17
C ALA A 191 -35.62 2.28 -24.87
N ALA A 192 -35.33 3.21 -23.96
CA ALA A 192 -36.10 3.39 -22.72
C ALA A 192 -37.56 3.79 -22.99
N ALA A 193 -37.79 4.69 -23.94
CA ALA A 193 -39.14 5.09 -24.36
C ALA A 193 -39.92 3.89 -24.96
N SER A 194 -39.28 3.09 -25.82
CA SER A 194 -39.90 1.89 -26.39
C SER A 194 -40.24 0.83 -25.34
N ALA A 195 -39.37 0.63 -24.35
CA ALA A 195 -39.60 -0.28 -23.24
C ALA A 195 -40.76 0.19 -22.34
N ARG A 196 -40.89 1.50 -22.12
CA ARG A 196 -42.03 2.10 -21.42
C ARG A 196 -43.35 1.84 -22.15
N LEU A 197 -43.37 2.04 -23.47
CA LEU A 197 -44.57 1.77 -24.29
C LEU A 197 -44.97 0.30 -24.25
N ARG A 198 -44.00 -0.62 -24.28
CA ARG A 198 -44.26 -2.06 -24.12
C ARG A 198 -44.87 -2.40 -22.76
N LEU A 199 -44.35 -1.82 -21.69
CA LEU A 199 -44.88 -2.01 -20.35
C LEU A 199 -46.32 -1.47 -20.23
N GLN A 200 -46.56 -0.25 -20.73
CA GLN A 200 -47.89 0.35 -20.77
C GLN A 200 -48.88 -0.50 -21.58
N SER A 201 -48.47 -1.02 -22.73
CA SER A 201 -49.32 -1.88 -23.55
C SER A 201 -49.76 -3.15 -22.82
N ILE A 202 -48.93 -3.71 -21.94
CA ILE A 202 -49.30 -4.90 -21.15
C ILE A 202 -50.32 -4.52 -20.08
N VAL A 203 -50.06 -3.44 -19.33
CA VAL A 203 -50.94 -2.94 -18.25
C VAL A 203 -52.31 -2.51 -18.77
N PHE A 204 -52.38 -1.88 -19.94
CA PHE A 204 -53.67 -1.47 -20.52
C PHE A 204 -54.41 -2.64 -21.21
N LYS A 205 -53.70 -3.67 -21.69
CA LYS A 205 -54.33 -4.84 -22.30
C LYS A 205 -55.01 -5.74 -21.27
N SER A 206 -54.36 -5.96 -20.11
CA SER A 206 -54.94 -6.71 -18.99
C SER A 206 -56.22 -6.05 -18.44
N ASN A 207 -56.33 -4.72 -18.51
CA ASN A 207 -57.58 -4.01 -18.15
C ASN A 207 -58.72 -4.22 -19.16
N SER A 208 -58.43 -4.51 -20.43
CA SER A 208 -59.45 -4.66 -21.48
C SER A 208 -60.02 -6.07 -21.61
N MET A 209 -59.26 -7.10 -21.21
CA MET A 209 -59.69 -8.51 -21.25
C MET A 209 -60.66 -8.86 -20.11
N ASN A 210 -60.58 -8.16 -18.97
CA ASN A 210 -61.49 -8.36 -17.84
C ASN A 210 -62.89 -7.78 -18.07
N ALA A 211 -63.08 -6.85 -19.01
CA ALA A 211 -64.40 -6.31 -19.37
C ALA A 211 -65.22 -7.21 -20.32
N GLY A 212 -64.62 -8.27 -20.88
CA GLY A 212 -65.25 -9.13 -21.88
C GLY A 212 -65.80 -10.47 -21.36
N LYS A 213 -65.46 -10.87 -20.12
CA LYS A 213 -65.85 -12.17 -19.55
C LYS A 213 -67.27 -12.16 -18.93
N ASP A 214 -67.80 -10.98 -18.60
CA ASP A 214 -69.08 -10.86 -17.87
C ASP A 214 -70.35 -11.03 -18.73
N PHE A 215 -70.23 -11.21 -20.04
CA PHE A 215 -71.39 -11.26 -20.95
C PHE A 215 -71.83 -12.67 -21.39
N ASN A 216 -71.21 -13.76 -20.91
CA ASN A 216 -71.39 -15.09 -21.53
C ASN A 216 -72.00 -16.21 -20.67
N ASN A 217 -72.59 -15.94 -19.51
CA ASN A 217 -73.35 -16.95 -18.75
C ASN A 217 -74.83 -16.58 -18.61
N GLY A 218 -75.56 -16.68 -19.73
CA GLY A 218 -77.01 -16.55 -19.76
C GLY A 218 -77.61 -17.52 -20.77
N GLN A 219 -77.89 -18.75 -20.31
CA GLN A 219 -78.80 -19.80 -20.81
C GLN A 219 -78.27 -21.13 -20.24
N VAL A 220 -79.03 -21.97 -19.53
CA VAL A 220 -80.01 -22.91 -20.09
C VAL A 220 -80.85 -23.53 -18.96
N SER A 221 -82.17 -23.49 -19.16
CA SER A 221 -83.26 -24.43 -18.80
C SER A 221 -83.71 -24.75 -17.37
N GLN A 222 -84.99 -24.42 -17.16
CA GLN A 222 -85.99 -25.12 -16.35
C GLN A 222 -86.13 -26.62 -16.71
N ALA A 223 -86.35 -27.45 -15.69
CA ALA A 223 -87.23 -28.64 -15.60
C ALA A 223 -86.81 -29.40 -14.32
N SER A 224 -87.65 -29.79 -13.37
CA SER A 224 -89.08 -30.08 -13.33
C SER A 224 -89.68 -29.63 -11.99
#